data_AF-A0A8I6YQF9-F1
#
_entry.id   AF-A0A8I6YQF9-F1
#
_cell.length_a   1.000
_cell.length_b   1.000
_cell.length_c   1.000
_cell.angle_alpha   90.00
_cell.angle_beta   90.00
_cell.angle_gamma   90.00
#
_symmetry.space_group_name_H-M   'P 1'
#
loop_
_entity.id
_entity.type
_entity.pdbx_description
1 polymer ?
#
loop_
_entity_poly.entity_id
_entity_poly.type
_entity_poly.pdbx_seq_one_letter_code
_entity_poly.pdbx_strand_id
1 'polypeptide(L)' 'MSDLPSCKINCDGAFSSPEGTGGGGWGFDIQDSPGDVRGSGEGRLRHVASALQAEATTCSAALQAAS' A
#
# COMPACT_ATOMS: atom_id res chain seq x y z
N MET A 1 -18.23 -26.71 -0.07
CA MET A 1 -17.02 -25.89 0.11
C MET A 1 -17.50 -24.60 0.75
N SER A 2 -17.21 -24.35 2.03
CA SER A 2 -17.38 -23.00 2.59
C SER A 2 -16.21 -22.16 2.10
N ASP A 3 -16.48 -20.98 1.54
CA ASP A 3 -15.43 -20.04 1.14
C ASP A 3 -14.54 -19.74 2.34
N LEU A 4 -13.23 -19.89 2.16
CA LEU A 4 -12.27 -19.42 3.16
C LEU A 4 -12.41 -17.89 3.25
N PRO A 5 -12.26 -17.30 4.45
CA PRO A 5 -12.27 -15.86 4.59
C PRO A 5 -11.21 -15.26 3.67
N SER A 6 -11.65 -14.42 2.74
CA SER A 6 -10.80 -13.74 1.77
C SER A 6 -10.88 -12.23 2.00
N CYS A 7 -9.75 -11.56 1.83
CA CYS A 7 -9.68 -10.11 1.87
C CYS A 7 -9.14 -9.58 0.54
N LYS A 8 -9.56 -8.37 0.19
CA LYS A 8 -9.02 -7.59 -0.91
C LYS A 8 -8.12 -6.52 -0.32
N ILE A 9 -6.93 -6.35 -0.88
CA ILE A 9 -5.99 -5.29 -0.52
C ILE A 9 -5.83 -4.38 -1.73
N ASN A 10 -6.20 -3.10 -1.62
CA ASN A 10 -5.75 -2.09 -2.58
C ASN A 10 -4.56 -1.35 -1.97
N CYS A 11 -3.54 -1.08 -2.76
CA CYS A 11 -2.36 -0.36 -2.34
C CYS A 11 -1.88 0.53 -3.50
N ASP A 12 -1.43 1.74 -3.20
CA ASP A 12 -0.90 2.69 -4.18
C ASP A 12 0.31 3.47 -3.60
N GLY A 13 1.39 3.52 -4.37
CA GLY A 13 2.63 4.22 -4.03
C GLY A 13 2.83 5.48 -4.87
N ALA A 14 2.92 6.63 -4.22
CA ALA A 14 3.18 7.91 -4.88
C ALA A 14 4.67 8.23 -4.93
N PHE A 15 5.14 8.72 -6.08
CA PHE A 15 6.52 9.18 -6.28
C PHE A 15 6.54 10.64 -6.77
N SER A 16 7.45 11.43 -6.22
CA SER A 16 7.67 12.82 -6.56
C SER A 16 9.16 13.11 -6.62
N SER A 17 9.64 13.61 -7.76
CA SER A 17 11.06 13.95 -7.99
C SER A 17 11.30 15.41 -8.39
N PRO A 18 10.76 16.41 -7.68
CA PRO A 18 10.94 17.80 -8.09
C PRO A 18 12.38 18.32 -7.90
N GLU A 19 13.19 17.77 -6.96
CA GLU A 19 14.48 18.38 -6.58
C GLU A 19 15.60 17.39 -6.19
N GLY A 20 15.78 16.29 -6.95
CA GLY A 20 16.99 15.45 -6.88
C GLY A 20 17.05 14.38 -5.78
N THR A 21 16.40 14.57 -4.63
CA THR A 21 16.09 13.46 -3.71
C THR A 21 14.65 13.02 -3.96
N GLY A 22 14.46 11.92 -4.68
CA GLY A 22 13.13 11.36 -4.91
C GLY A 22 12.42 11.08 -3.59
N GLY A 23 11.19 11.59 -3.46
CA GLY A 23 10.33 11.41 -2.30
C GLY A 23 8.98 10.85 -2.71
N GLY A 24 8.10 10.62 -1.76
CA GLY A 24 6.82 10.00 -2.05
C GLY A 24 5.96 9.76 -0.83
N GLY A 25 4.87 9.05 -1.07
CA GLY A 25 3.97 8.54 -0.05
C GLY A 25 3.46 7.17 -0.45
N TRP A 26 2.74 6.54 0.46
CA TRP A 26 2.07 5.28 0.19
C TRP A 26 0.74 5.25 0.95
N GLY A 27 -0.22 4.50 0.42
CA GLY A 27 -1.50 4.24 1.07
C GLY A 27 -2.03 2.85 0.71
N PHE A 28 -2.76 2.22 1.63
CA PHE A 28 -3.50 0.98 1.36
C PHE A 28 -4.82 0.91 2.13
N ASP A 29 -5.73 0.08 1.64
CA ASP A 29 -6.94 -0.36 2.32
C ASP A 29 -7.14 -1.87 2.18
N ILE A 30 -7.65 -2.49 3.24
CA ILE A 30 -7.97 -3.91 3.34
C ILE A 30 -9.48 -4.02 3.53
N GLN A 31 -10.14 -4.76 2.67
CA GLN A 31 -11.59 -4.98 2.70
C GLN A 31 -11.87 -6.47 2.85
N ASP A 32 -12.88 -6.82 3.64
CA ASP A 32 -13.41 -8.17 3.63
C ASP A 32 -14.30 -8.43 2.40
N SER A 33 -14.82 -9.64 2.26
CA SER A 33 -15.65 -10.00 1.10
C SER A 33 -16.94 -9.17 0.97
N PRO A 34 -17.62 -8.79 2.07
CA PRO A 34 -18.70 -7.79 2.05
C PRO A 34 -18.28 -6.39 1.55
N GLY A 35 -16.99 -6.06 1.58
CA GLY A 35 -16.46 -4.74 1.23
C GLY A 35 -16.26 -3.82 2.43
N ASP A 36 -16.39 -4.32 3.65
CA ASP A 36 -16.14 -3.53 4.86
C ASP A 36 -14.64 -3.34 5.04
N VAL A 37 -14.23 -2.08 5.28
CA VAL A 37 -12.82 -1.77 5.54
C VAL A 37 -12.41 -2.36 6.88
N ARG A 38 -11.46 -3.28 6.83
CA ARG A 38 -10.88 -3.99 7.99
C ARG A 38 -9.59 -3.35 8.48
N GLY A 39 -8.93 -2.58 7.61
CA GLY A 39 -7.70 -1.86 7.94
C GLY A 39 -7.30 -0.92 6.82
N SER A 40 -6.54 0.11 7.17
CA SER A 40 -5.93 1.03 6.23
C SER A 40 -4.63 1.55 6.82
N GLY A 41 -3.77 2.09 5.97
CA GLY A 41 -2.58 2.78 6.44
C GLY A 41 -2.00 3.67 5.37
N GLU A 42 -1.25 4.67 5.83
CA GLU A 42 -0.50 5.56 4.97
C GLU A 42 0.86 5.90 5.57
N GLY A 43 1.78 6.36 4.73
CA GLY A 43 3.07 6.82 5.19
C GLY A 43 3.82 7.67 4.18
N ARG A 44 4.87 8.33 4.66
CA ARG A 44 5.74 9.20 3.86
C ARG A 44 7.05 8.49 3.53
N LEU A 45 7.40 8.45 2.24
CA LEU A 45 8.71 8.01 1.76
C LEU A 45 9.61 9.22 1.60
N ARG A 46 10.57 9.40 2.53
CA ARG A 46 11.53 10.51 2.45
C ARG A 46 12.51 10.34 1.28
N HIS A 47 12.87 9.09 1.00
CA HIS A 47 13.80 8.72 -0.06
C HIS A 47 13.26 7.48 -0.79
N VAL A 48 12.93 7.66 -2.06
CA VAL A 48 12.49 6.61 -2.97
C VAL A 48 13.03 6.92 -4.36
N ALA A 49 13.54 5.92 -5.07
CA ALA A 49 14.26 6.13 -6.32
C ALA A 49 13.34 6.15 -7.55
N SER A 50 12.13 5.60 -7.45
CA SER A 50 11.20 5.49 -8.57
C SER A 50 9.77 5.23 -8.11
N ALA A 51 8.80 5.46 -8.99
CA ALA A 51 7.42 5.02 -8.80
C ALA A 51 7.34 3.53 -8.48
N LEU A 52 8.07 2.67 -9.22
CA LEU A 52 8.07 1.22 -8.97
C LEU A 52 8.52 0.86 -7.55
N GLN A 53 9.54 1.55 -7.00
CA GLN A 53 9.95 1.33 -5.62
C GLN A 53 8.86 1.80 -4.63
N ALA A 54 8.17 2.91 -4.91
CA ALA A 54 7.05 3.37 -4.08
C ALA A 54 5.93 2.33 -4.05
N GLU A 55 5.54 1.79 -5.21
CA GLU A 55 4.52 0.75 -5.33
C GLU A 55 4.91 -0.53 -4.58
N ALA A 56 6.15 -1.02 -4.78
CA ALA A 56 6.64 -2.21 -4.10
C ALA A 56 6.69 -2.04 -2.58
N THR A 57 7.07 -0.85 -2.10
CA THR A 57 7.09 -0.52 -0.68
C THR A 57 5.67 -0.54 -0.10
N THR A 58 4.72 0.04 -0.82
CA THR A 58 3.30 0.08 -0.45
C THR A 58 2.70 -1.32 -0.37
N CYS A 59 2.95 -2.16 -1.38
CA CYS A 59 2.51 -3.55 -1.41
C CYS A 59 3.08 -4.35 -0.23
N SER A 60 4.37 -4.17 0.09
CA SER A 60 4.99 -4.83 1.25
C SER A 60 4.36 -4.37 2.57
N ALA A 61 4.10 -3.08 2.75
CA ALA A 61 3.46 -2.54 3.96
C ALA A 61 2.03 -3.08 4.11
N ALA A 62 1.26 -3.14 3.03
CA ALA A 62 -0.10 -3.66 3.05
C ALA A 62 -0.14 -5.16 3.39
N LEU A 63 0.79 -5.96 2.84
CA LEU A 63 0.92 -7.38 3.18
C LEU A 63 1.32 -7.61 4.65
N GLN A 64 2.20 -6.77 5.20
CA GLN A 64 2.56 -6.82 6.63
C GLN A 64 1.39 -6.44 7.54
N ALA A 65 0.50 -5.54 7.10
CA ALA A 65 -0.69 -5.19 7.86
C ALA A 65 -1.78 -6.27 7.80
N ALA A 66 -1.76 -7.12 6.78
CA ALA A 66 -2.72 -8.21 6.56
C ALA A 66 -2.27 -9.56 7.14
N SER A 67 -1.07 -9.65 7.72
CA SER A 67 -0.46 -10.90 8.25
C SER A 67 -0.88 -11.24 9.67
#